data_AF-A0A1C6FP42-F1
#
_entry.id   AF-A0A1C6FP42-F1
#
_cell.length_a   1.000
_cell.length_b   1.000
_cell.length_c   1.000
_cell.angle_alpha   90.00
_cell.angle_beta   90.00
_cell.angle_gamma   90.00
#
_symmetry.space_group_name_H-M   'P 1'
#
loop_
_entity.id
_entity.type
_entity.pdbx_description
1 polymer ?
#
loop_
_entity_poly.entity_id
_entity_poly.type
_entity_poly.pdbx_seq_one_letter_code
_entity_poly.pdbx_strand_id
1 'polypeptide(L)'
;MRTLFPRQYDMVIELGNLEKLMPSYSDLLRKLSLIIRNKVWDKSDEKRLAAVLASCNQIFKILVDAYGEQIEILEMYVEYLAEYRYKYSGYDLSVYYNSVQAQIQIFKTQNLVKEHWKQINPYFKKEYAKEDLLSKDLTEILDDFFDNIVKVCPEEFLITMNNNKLKYLSRGRRGSWNKKEDLAAPSIEIAKKYNIINRWNPPEKRYLYLAGKEDYGNDVETICEELRAKTGEIITVASFKFIGDKDFRILDLDYETMTRQEIFNFAEAYEKKQVKEIISQICSEGYSPTKDEIMKKIKLREDKTVWLANAFVGKLLLKELCDTIFIPIDNNEEYEEKDKCYKSFHILAEYLENRGYKGICYPSTRMKLIGKVGRNIVLFDADSAEAIEETFEIFVK
;
A
#
# COMPACT_ATOMS: atom_id res chain seq x y z
N MET A 1 48.52 -27.14 7.15
CA MET A 1 48.47 -27.30 5.68
C MET A 1 48.45 -25.93 5.03
N ARG A 2 49.50 -25.53 4.31
CA ARG A 2 49.48 -24.33 3.48
C ARG A 2 48.82 -24.71 2.15
N THR A 3 47.66 -24.12 1.84
CA THR A 3 47.00 -24.26 0.54
C THR A 3 47.93 -23.72 -0.56
N LEU A 4 48.31 -24.60 -1.50
CA LEU A 4 49.27 -24.37 -2.59
C LEU A 4 48.79 -23.38 -3.66
N PHE A 5 47.51 -23.02 -3.63
CA PHE A 5 46.93 -21.92 -4.40
C PHE A 5 46.05 -21.11 -3.44
N PRO A 6 46.23 -19.79 -3.33
CA PRO A 6 45.23 -18.95 -2.67
C PRO A 6 43.89 -19.23 -3.35
N ARG A 7 42.80 -19.46 -2.60
CA ARG A 7 41.46 -19.49 -3.21
C ARG A 7 41.28 -18.17 -3.95
N GLN A 8 41.17 -18.25 -5.27
CA GLN A 8 40.90 -17.10 -6.11
C GLN A 8 39.39 -16.87 -6.02
N TYR A 9 38.99 -15.95 -5.15
CA TYR A 9 37.59 -15.54 -5.03
C TYR A 9 37.29 -14.55 -6.15
N ASP A 10 36.30 -14.87 -6.96
CA ASP A 10 35.81 -14.02 -8.05
C ASP A 10 34.49 -13.40 -7.62
N MET A 11 34.47 -12.07 -7.51
CA MET A 11 33.28 -11.31 -7.12
C MET A 11 32.06 -11.62 -7.99
N VAL A 12 32.24 -11.80 -9.31
CA VAL A 12 31.13 -12.10 -10.23
C VAL A 12 30.54 -13.46 -9.91
N ILE A 13 31.37 -14.45 -9.60
CA ILE A 13 30.94 -15.78 -9.18
C ILE A 13 30.18 -15.70 -7.86
N GLU A 14 30.71 -15.01 -6.85
CA GLU A 14 30.06 -14.94 -5.54
C GLU A 14 28.74 -14.18 -5.54
N LEU A 15 28.62 -13.14 -6.36
CA LEU A 15 27.36 -12.45 -6.58
C LEU A 15 26.35 -13.30 -7.36
N GLY A 16 26.83 -14.12 -8.31
CA GLY A 16 25.99 -15.10 -9.00
C GLY A 16 25.49 -16.21 -8.08
N ASN A 17 26.31 -16.65 -7.12
CA ASN A 17 25.92 -17.61 -6.09
C ASN A 17 24.88 -17.01 -5.14
N LEU A 18 25.08 -15.76 -4.71
CA LEU A 18 24.12 -15.02 -3.88
C LEU A 18 22.74 -14.97 -4.55
N GLU A 19 22.67 -14.58 -5.82
CA GLU A 19 21.39 -14.44 -6.55
C GLU A 19 20.61 -15.75 -6.69
N LYS A 20 21.30 -16.89 -6.65
CA LYS A 20 20.72 -18.23 -6.79
C LYS A 20 20.49 -18.93 -5.46
N LEU A 21 20.81 -18.27 -4.33
CA LEU A 21 20.81 -18.89 -3.02
C LEU A 21 19.41 -19.33 -2.57
N MET A 22 18.39 -18.48 -2.81
CA MET A 22 16.98 -18.77 -2.48
C MET A 22 16.08 -18.30 -3.63
N PRO A 23 15.77 -19.17 -4.60
CA PRO A 23 14.87 -18.88 -5.72
C PRO A 23 13.58 -18.13 -5.36
N SER A 24 12.93 -18.47 -4.24
CA SER A 24 11.68 -17.86 -3.75
C SER A 24 11.85 -16.40 -3.35
N TYR A 25 13.08 -15.97 -3.07
CA TYR A 25 13.44 -14.59 -2.70
C TYR A 25 14.42 -13.94 -3.69
N SER A 26 14.43 -14.44 -4.93
CA SER A 26 15.40 -14.03 -5.96
C SER A 26 15.41 -12.51 -6.24
N ASP A 27 14.28 -11.83 -6.15
CA ASP A 27 14.23 -10.37 -6.37
C ASP A 27 14.93 -9.57 -5.26
N LEU A 28 14.79 -9.99 -4.00
CA LEU A 28 15.51 -9.36 -2.88
C LEU A 28 17.01 -9.67 -2.96
N LEU A 29 17.38 -10.90 -3.32
CA LEU A 29 18.78 -11.30 -3.53
C LEU A 29 19.43 -10.53 -4.69
N ARG A 30 18.72 -10.38 -5.81
CA ARG A 30 19.16 -9.53 -6.94
C ARG A 30 19.35 -8.09 -6.51
N LYS A 31 18.45 -7.55 -5.69
CA LYS A 31 18.56 -6.18 -5.17
C LYS A 31 19.79 -6.00 -4.28
N LEU A 32 20.04 -6.94 -3.36
CA LEU A 32 21.26 -6.97 -2.56
C LEU A 32 22.50 -7.03 -3.46
N SER A 33 22.51 -7.95 -4.43
CA SER A 33 23.60 -8.12 -5.39
C SER A 33 23.88 -6.85 -6.20
N LEU A 34 22.84 -6.17 -6.71
CA LEU A 34 22.95 -4.89 -7.39
C LEU A 34 23.51 -3.78 -6.50
N ILE A 35 23.09 -3.73 -5.23
CA ILE A 35 23.65 -2.77 -4.27
C ILE A 35 25.12 -3.06 -4.03
N ILE A 36 25.50 -4.32 -3.88
CA ILE A 36 26.90 -4.69 -3.69
C ILE A 36 27.73 -4.25 -4.91
N ARG A 37 27.28 -4.59 -6.13
CA ARG A 37 27.96 -4.20 -7.38
C ARG A 37 28.12 -2.69 -7.52
N ASN A 38 27.06 -1.95 -7.30
CA ASN A 38 26.99 -0.54 -7.70
C ASN A 38 27.38 0.44 -6.61
N LYS A 39 27.41 0.03 -5.33
CA LYS A 39 27.55 0.95 -4.19
C LYS A 39 28.58 0.51 -3.15
N VAL A 40 28.97 -0.77 -3.14
CA VAL A 40 29.86 -1.35 -2.12
C VAL A 40 31.20 -1.77 -2.71
N TRP A 41 31.21 -2.44 -3.86
CA TRP A 41 32.41 -3.09 -4.40
C TRP A 41 33.54 -2.09 -4.64
N ASP A 42 33.25 -0.96 -5.30
CA ASP A 42 34.21 0.12 -5.59
C ASP A 42 34.81 0.76 -4.32
N LYS A 43 34.14 0.62 -3.18
CA LYS A 43 34.56 1.15 -1.87
C LYS A 43 35.20 0.10 -0.98
N SER A 44 35.46 -1.10 -1.49
CA SER A 44 35.90 -2.25 -0.71
C SER A 44 37.20 -2.83 -1.25
N ASP A 45 37.95 -3.50 -0.38
CA ASP A 45 38.97 -4.45 -0.81
C ASP A 45 38.27 -5.66 -1.45
N GLU A 46 38.41 -5.77 -2.77
CA GLU A 46 37.75 -6.78 -3.58
C GLU A 46 38.00 -8.20 -3.06
N LYS A 47 39.25 -8.54 -2.72
CA LYS A 47 39.61 -9.88 -2.26
C LYS A 47 38.95 -10.20 -0.93
N ARG A 48 38.90 -9.22 -0.01
CA ARG A 48 38.25 -9.39 1.29
C ARG A 48 36.74 -9.49 1.15
N LEU A 49 36.13 -8.63 0.33
CA LEU A 49 34.68 -8.67 0.08
C LEU A 49 34.28 -10.01 -0.54
N ALA A 50 35.01 -10.47 -1.57
CA ALA A 50 34.75 -11.76 -2.20
C ALA A 50 34.90 -12.93 -1.23
N ALA A 51 35.92 -12.91 -0.35
CA ALA A 51 36.10 -13.94 0.67
C ALA A 51 34.96 -13.93 1.72
N VAL A 52 34.46 -12.75 2.09
CA VAL A 52 33.29 -12.62 2.99
C VAL A 52 32.04 -13.15 2.32
N LEU A 53 31.76 -12.77 1.07
CA LEU A 53 30.61 -13.27 0.31
C LEU A 53 30.67 -14.79 0.12
N ALA A 54 31.83 -15.34 -0.22
CA ALA A 54 32.01 -16.78 -0.34
C ALA A 54 31.70 -17.52 0.96
N SER A 55 32.17 -16.97 2.09
CA SER A 55 31.90 -17.53 3.42
C SER A 55 30.40 -17.47 3.76
N CYS A 56 29.75 -16.35 3.47
CA CYS A 56 28.31 -16.18 3.64
C CYS A 56 27.55 -17.18 2.75
N ASN A 57 27.82 -17.20 1.45
CA ASN A 57 27.19 -18.11 0.49
C ASN A 57 27.28 -19.57 0.94
N GLN A 58 28.44 -20.00 1.45
CA GLN A 58 28.62 -21.37 1.95
C GLN A 58 27.79 -21.63 3.20
N ILE A 59 27.83 -20.76 4.20
CA ILE A 59 27.11 -20.93 5.48
C ILE A 59 25.61 -20.87 5.26
N PHE A 60 25.14 -19.85 4.56
CA PHE A 60 23.71 -19.65 4.31
C PHE A 60 23.14 -20.71 3.36
N LYS A 61 23.94 -21.26 2.45
CA LYS A 61 23.52 -22.44 1.67
C LYS A 61 23.24 -23.65 2.58
N ILE A 62 24.10 -23.91 3.56
CA ILE A 62 23.87 -25.00 4.54
C ILE A 62 22.59 -24.74 5.34
N LEU A 63 22.31 -23.49 5.72
CA LEU A 63 21.06 -23.14 6.40
C LEU A 63 19.84 -23.37 5.52
N VAL A 64 19.88 -22.96 4.25
CA VAL A 64 18.79 -23.21 3.28
C VAL A 64 18.58 -24.70 3.05
N ASP A 65 19.67 -25.46 2.87
CA ASP A 65 19.59 -26.92 2.67
C ASP A 65 19.00 -27.64 3.90
N ALA A 66 19.20 -27.10 5.11
CA ALA A 66 18.72 -27.69 6.36
C ALA A 66 17.29 -27.28 6.76
N TYR A 67 16.92 -26.01 6.56
CA TYR A 67 15.67 -25.42 7.05
C TYR A 67 14.70 -24.98 5.96
N GLY A 68 15.09 -25.13 4.69
CA GLY A 68 14.38 -24.58 3.55
C GLY A 68 14.63 -23.09 3.34
N GLU A 69 14.00 -22.53 2.30
CA GLU A 69 14.08 -21.11 2.00
C GLU A 69 13.20 -20.32 2.98
N GLN A 70 13.82 -19.62 3.93
CA GLN A 70 13.15 -18.75 4.89
C GLN A 70 13.68 -17.32 4.75
N ILE A 71 12.81 -16.31 4.84
CA ILE A 71 13.20 -14.91 4.67
C ILE A 71 14.16 -14.44 5.77
N GLU A 72 14.07 -15.03 6.96
CA GLU A 72 14.97 -14.78 8.10
C GLU A 72 16.42 -15.14 7.77
N ILE A 73 16.65 -16.14 6.92
CA ILE A 73 18.00 -16.50 6.44
C ILE A 73 18.58 -15.36 5.58
N LEU A 74 17.76 -14.73 4.73
CA LEU A 74 18.18 -13.56 3.96
C LEU A 74 18.46 -12.35 4.86
N GLU A 75 17.60 -12.12 5.85
CA GLU A 75 17.76 -11.06 6.83
C GLU A 75 19.12 -11.21 7.55
N MET A 76 19.39 -12.39 8.09
CA MET A 76 20.69 -12.73 8.71
C MET A 76 21.88 -12.52 7.75
N TYR A 77 21.74 -12.86 6.46
CA TYR A 77 22.79 -12.62 5.47
C TYR A 77 23.12 -11.14 5.38
N VAL A 78 22.11 -10.28 5.28
CA VAL A 78 22.28 -8.83 5.17
C VAL A 78 22.82 -8.24 6.48
N GLU A 79 22.33 -8.68 7.63
CA GLU A 79 22.84 -8.28 8.95
C GLU A 79 24.33 -8.58 9.07
N TYR A 80 24.74 -9.79 8.69
CA TYR A 80 26.14 -10.19 8.74
C TYR A 80 27.01 -9.31 7.83
N LEU A 81 26.58 -9.02 6.61
CA LEU A 81 27.32 -8.10 5.74
C LEU A 81 27.43 -6.70 6.36
N ALA A 82 26.36 -6.20 6.96
CA ALA A 82 26.33 -4.90 7.61
C ALA A 82 27.25 -4.85 8.83
N GLU A 83 27.17 -5.84 9.72
CA GLU A 83 27.98 -5.94 10.92
C GLU A 83 29.47 -6.00 10.57
N TYR A 84 29.84 -6.86 9.61
CA TYR A 84 31.24 -7.11 9.26
C TYR A 84 31.81 -6.19 8.17
N ARG A 85 31.10 -5.10 7.82
CA ARG A 85 31.51 -4.16 6.76
C ARG A 85 32.92 -3.60 6.91
N TYR A 86 33.36 -3.36 8.14
CA TYR A 86 34.70 -2.85 8.45
C TYR A 86 35.83 -3.84 8.08
N LYS A 87 35.53 -5.13 7.87
CA LYS A 87 36.53 -6.12 7.46
C LYS A 87 36.97 -5.95 6.01
N TYR A 88 36.08 -5.45 5.15
CA TYR A 88 36.33 -5.31 3.71
C TYR A 88 36.23 -3.87 3.21
N SER A 89 35.76 -2.91 4.00
CA SER A 89 35.72 -1.49 3.62
C SER A 89 36.11 -0.58 4.77
N GLY A 90 36.81 0.51 4.44
CA GLY A 90 37.04 1.64 5.37
C GLY A 90 35.93 2.69 5.34
N TYR A 91 34.94 2.54 4.45
CA TYR A 91 33.79 3.45 4.34
C TYR A 91 32.63 2.94 5.21
N ASP A 92 31.77 3.86 5.66
CA ASP A 92 30.51 3.46 6.26
C ASP A 92 29.51 3.04 5.18
N LEU A 93 29.28 1.73 5.10
CA LEU A 93 28.36 1.10 4.16
C LEU A 93 26.98 0.83 4.76
N SER A 94 26.73 1.22 6.02
CA SER A 94 25.50 0.90 6.76
C SER A 94 24.24 1.32 6.00
N VAL A 95 24.25 2.51 5.38
CA VAL A 95 23.09 3.03 4.62
C VAL A 95 22.64 2.09 3.50
N TYR A 96 23.59 1.41 2.84
CA TYR A 96 23.28 0.51 1.72
C TYR A 96 22.65 -0.79 2.21
N TYR A 97 23.20 -1.40 3.27
CA TYR A 97 22.61 -2.61 3.85
C TYR A 97 21.29 -2.33 4.57
N ASN A 98 21.17 -1.19 5.26
CA ASN A 98 19.91 -0.74 5.86
C ASN A 98 18.81 -0.55 4.81
N SER A 99 19.18 -0.13 3.59
CA SER A 99 18.20 -0.03 2.50
C SER A 99 17.68 -1.39 2.04
N VAL A 100 18.49 -2.46 2.10
CA VAL A 100 18.04 -3.84 1.81
C VAL A 100 17.20 -4.38 2.96
N GLN A 101 17.66 -4.19 4.20
CA GLN A 101 16.92 -4.49 5.42
C GLN A 101 15.49 -3.92 5.37
N ALA A 102 15.35 -2.64 5.04
CA ALA A 102 14.04 -2.00 4.92
C ALA A 102 13.14 -2.69 3.88
N GLN A 103 13.71 -3.19 2.78
CA GLN A 103 12.96 -3.91 1.74
C GLN A 103 12.52 -5.31 2.20
N ILE A 104 13.36 -5.98 2.99
CA ILE A 104 13.01 -7.25 3.64
C ILE A 104 11.84 -7.03 4.60
N GLN A 105 11.87 -5.98 5.43
CA GLN A 105 10.77 -5.67 6.35
C GLN A 105 9.47 -5.34 5.62
N ILE A 106 9.54 -4.58 4.52
CA ILE A 106 8.38 -4.31 3.66
C ILE A 106 7.82 -5.63 3.12
N PHE A 107 8.67 -6.51 2.59
CA PHE A 107 8.23 -7.81 2.07
C PHE A 107 7.56 -8.68 3.14
N LYS A 108 8.16 -8.77 4.33
CA LYS A 108 7.58 -9.49 5.49
C LYS A 108 6.21 -8.93 5.86
N THR A 109 6.11 -7.60 5.95
CA THR A 109 4.85 -6.90 6.28
C THR A 109 3.77 -7.16 5.23
N GLN A 110 4.11 -7.04 3.94
CA GLN A 110 3.16 -7.31 2.86
C GLN A 110 2.69 -8.76 2.85
N ASN A 111 3.56 -9.74 3.13
CA ASN A 111 3.13 -11.13 3.25
C ASN A 111 2.17 -11.33 4.43
N LEU A 112 2.45 -10.72 5.58
CA LEU A 112 1.53 -10.78 6.72
C LEU A 112 0.17 -10.14 6.39
N VAL A 113 0.16 -9.01 5.67
CA VAL A 113 -1.07 -8.39 5.16
C VAL A 113 -1.82 -9.33 4.21
N LYS A 114 -1.12 -10.02 3.29
CA LYS A 114 -1.75 -11.01 2.40
C LYS A 114 -2.41 -12.12 3.20
N GLU A 115 -1.76 -12.62 4.24
CA GLU A 115 -2.33 -13.65 5.11
C GLU A 115 -3.57 -13.14 5.85
N HIS A 116 -3.54 -11.96 6.46
CA HIS A 116 -4.73 -11.36 7.07
C HIS A 116 -5.86 -11.17 6.05
N TRP A 117 -5.55 -10.69 4.85
CA TRP A 117 -6.51 -10.49 3.76
C TRP A 117 -7.13 -11.80 3.26
N LYS A 118 -6.33 -12.87 3.20
CA LYS A 118 -6.78 -14.22 2.82
C LYS A 118 -7.62 -14.84 3.94
N GLN A 119 -7.23 -14.70 5.21
CA GLN A 119 -7.92 -15.29 6.34
C GLN A 119 -9.28 -14.64 6.69
N ILE A 120 -9.54 -13.39 6.29
CA ILE A 120 -10.91 -12.85 6.39
C ILE A 120 -11.87 -13.45 5.38
N ASN A 121 -11.36 -14.07 4.30
CA ASN A 121 -12.18 -14.71 3.29
C ASN A 121 -12.60 -16.12 3.74
N PRO A 122 -13.91 -16.40 3.92
CA PRO A 122 -14.36 -17.72 4.34
C PRO A 122 -13.97 -18.85 3.38
N TYR A 123 -13.81 -18.56 2.09
CA TYR A 123 -13.37 -19.56 1.10
C TYR A 123 -11.95 -20.05 1.35
N PHE A 124 -11.08 -19.16 1.83
CA PHE A 124 -9.67 -19.48 2.07
C PHE A 124 -9.40 -19.80 3.53
N LYS A 125 -10.14 -19.20 4.48
CA LYS A 125 -9.99 -19.45 5.93
C LYS A 125 -10.14 -20.92 6.28
N LYS A 126 -11.02 -21.65 5.59
CA LYS A 126 -11.22 -23.09 5.78
C LYS A 126 -10.02 -23.96 5.35
N GLU A 127 -9.03 -23.39 4.65
CA GLU A 127 -7.80 -24.09 4.26
C GLU A 127 -6.76 -24.11 5.39
N TYR A 128 -6.95 -23.29 6.44
CA TYR A 128 -6.01 -23.15 7.55
C TYR A 128 -6.36 -24.12 8.68
N ALA A 129 -5.34 -24.72 9.30
CA ALA A 129 -5.50 -25.34 10.60
C ALA A 129 -5.73 -24.26 11.66
N LYS A 130 -6.31 -24.61 12.81
CA LYS A 130 -6.68 -23.64 13.85
C LYS A 130 -5.44 -22.92 14.42
N GLU A 131 -4.34 -23.63 14.51
CA GLU A 131 -3.02 -23.18 14.95
C GLU A 131 -2.35 -22.21 13.97
N ASP A 132 -2.72 -22.24 12.69
CA ASP A 132 -2.20 -21.35 11.65
C ASP A 132 -3.00 -20.05 11.52
N LEU A 133 -4.11 -19.93 12.25
CA LEU A 133 -4.90 -18.71 12.29
C LEU A 133 -4.17 -17.61 13.05
N LEU A 134 -4.18 -16.42 12.47
CA LEU A 134 -3.60 -15.24 13.11
C LEU A 134 -4.42 -14.87 14.35
N SER A 135 -3.74 -14.39 15.38
CA SER A 135 -4.36 -14.05 16.68
C SER A 135 -5.43 -12.95 16.60
N LYS A 136 -5.31 -12.07 15.60
CA LYS A 136 -6.32 -11.09 15.21
C LYS A 136 -6.60 -11.26 13.71
N ASP A 137 -7.85 -11.14 13.31
CA ASP A 137 -8.18 -10.97 11.90
C ASP A 137 -8.03 -9.50 11.45
N LEU A 138 -8.17 -9.26 10.15
CA LEU A 138 -8.00 -7.90 9.61
C LEU A 138 -9.04 -6.93 10.15
N THR A 139 -10.27 -7.37 10.44
CA THR A 139 -11.30 -6.49 10.97
C THR A 139 -11.01 -6.07 12.40
N GLU A 140 -10.46 -6.96 13.23
CA GLU A 140 -9.99 -6.64 14.59
C GLU A 140 -8.79 -5.67 14.58
N ILE A 141 -7.89 -5.80 13.60
CA ILE A 141 -6.80 -4.81 13.40
C ILE A 141 -7.38 -3.46 12.98
N LEU A 142 -8.40 -3.47 12.11
CA LEU A 142 -9.08 -2.24 11.70
C LEU A 142 -9.87 -1.61 12.84
N ASP A 143 -10.44 -2.39 13.76
CA ASP A 143 -11.07 -1.87 14.98
C ASP A 143 -10.06 -1.05 15.79
N ASP A 144 -8.86 -1.60 16.03
CA ASP A 144 -7.78 -0.85 16.71
C ASP A 144 -7.41 0.43 15.96
N PHE A 145 -7.32 0.36 14.62
CA PHE A 145 -7.03 1.52 13.78
C PHE A 145 -8.11 2.59 13.90
N PHE A 146 -9.39 2.23 13.82
CA PHE A 146 -10.45 3.23 13.90
C PHE A 146 -10.58 3.83 15.30
N ASP A 147 -10.50 2.99 16.33
CA ASP A 147 -10.79 3.40 17.71
C ASP A 147 -9.63 4.19 18.34
N ASN A 148 -8.39 3.90 17.93
CA ASN A 148 -7.19 4.56 18.46
C ASN A 148 -6.59 5.61 17.53
N ILE A 149 -6.57 5.36 16.20
CA ILE A 149 -5.88 6.23 15.23
C ILE A 149 -6.86 7.21 14.58
N VAL A 150 -7.90 6.71 13.90
CA VAL A 150 -8.84 7.59 13.15
C VAL A 150 -9.60 8.53 14.08
N LYS A 151 -9.87 8.12 15.32
CA LYS A 151 -10.47 8.99 16.33
C LYS A 151 -9.59 10.21 16.69
N VAL A 152 -8.27 10.08 16.62
CA VAL A 152 -7.30 11.12 16.98
C VAL A 152 -7.02 12.07 15.81
N CYS A 153 -6.88 11.54 14.60
CA CYS A 153 -6.54 12.31 13.39
C CYS A 153 -7.43 11.91 12.19
N PRO A 154 -8.76 12.11 12.28
CA PRO A 154 -9.69 11.66 11.24
C PRO A 154 -9.42 12.29 9.87
N GLU A 155 -8.96 13.54 9.84
CA GLU A 155 -8.63 14.28 8.61
C GLU A 155 -7.52 13.66 7.78
N GLU A 156 -6.68 12.81 8.38
CA GLU A 156 -5.59 12.14 7.68
C GLU A 156 -6.05 10.87 6.93
N PHE A 157 -7.26 10.38 7.22
CA PHE A 157 -7.76 9.08 6.73
C PHE A 157 -9.16 9.14 6.14
N LEU A 158 -9.93 10.20 6.42
CA LEU A 158 -11.32 10.32 6.00
C LEU A 158 -11.49 11.46 4.99
N ILE A 159 -12.22 11.17 3.92
CA ILE A 159 -12.69 12.16 2.97
C ILE A 159 -14.09 12.58 3.41
N THR A 160 -14.27 13.88 3.63
CA THR A 160 -15.55 14.50 3.97
C THR A 160 -16.10 15.29 2.78
N MET A 161 -17.35 15.74 2.88
CA MET A 161 -18.07 16.48 1.82
C MET A 161 -17.30 17.59 1.11
N ASN A 162 -16.50 18.35 1.86
CA ASN A 162 -15.80 19.51 1.32
C ASN A 162 -14.43 19.16 0.69
N ASN A 163 -14.05 17.89 0.72
CA ASN A 163 -12.77 17.45 0.21
C ASN A 163 -12.73 17.57 -1.32
N ASN A 164 -11.61 18.08 -1.85
CA ASN A 164 -11.40 18.25 -3.29
C ASN A 164 -11.53 16.93 -4.07
N LYS A 165 -11.22 15.79 -3.45
CA LYS A 165 -11.36 14.46 -4.06
C LYS A 165 -12.81 14.12 -4.48
N LEU A 166 -13.81 14.80 -3.91
CA LEU A 166 -15.24 14.64 -4.24
C LEU A 166 -15.79 15.68 -5.20
N LYS A 167 -14.99 16.68 -5.61
CA LYS A 167 -15.50 17.78 -6.45
C LYS A 167 -15.84 17.35 -7.86
N TYR A 168 -15.08 16.41 -8.40
CA TYR A 168 -15.22 15.95 -9.79
C TYR A 168 -15.34 14.44 -9.80
N LEU A 169 -16.59 13.98 -9.96
CA LEU A 169 -16.95 12.58 -10.01
C LEU A 169 -17.57 12.31 -11.37
N SER A 170 -17.17 11.21 -11.99
CA SER A 170 -17.71 10.81 -13.29
C SER A 170 -17.98 9.32 -13.31
N ARG A 171 -18.90 8.89 -14.17
CA ARG A 171 -19.18 7.48 -14.42
C ARG A 171 -19.52 7.28 -15.88
N GLY A 172 -19.14 6.14 -16.43
CA GLY A 172 -19.53 5.76 -17.77
C GLY A 172 -20.26 4.43 -17.85
N ARG A 173 -20.98 4.25 -18.97
CA ARG A 173 -21.67 3.02 -19.34
C ARG A 173 -21.51 2.76 -20.83
N ARG A 174 -21.31 1.49 -21.18
CA ARG A 174 -21.28 1.04 -22.58
C ARG A 174 -22.59 1.38 -23.30
N GLY A 175 -22.48 1.88 -24.52
CA GLY A 175 -23.60 2.32 -25.36
C GLY A 175 -23.82 3.83 -25.36
N SER A 176 -24.78 4.26 -26.19
CA SER A 176 -25.23 5.65 -26.27
C SER A 176 -26.46 5.86 -25.39
N TRP A 177 -26.33 6.71 -24.40
CA TRP A 177 -27.38 7.00 -23.42
C TRP A 177 -27.60 8.50 -23.31
N ASN A 178 -28.79 8.91 -22.85
CA ASN A 178 -29.15 10.33 -22.76
C ASN A 178 -30.03 10.67 -21.55
N LYS A 179 -30.22 9.72 -20.62
CA LYS A 179 -30.97 9.94 -19.38
C LYS A 179 -30.15 9.56 -18.17
N LYS A 180 -30.36 10.24 -17.04
CA LYS A 180 -29.66 9.94 -15.79
C LYS A 180 -29.87 8.50 -15.30
N GLU A 181 -31.05 7.92 -15.52
CA GLU A 181 -31.36 6.55 -15.09
C GLU A 181 -30.48 5.50 -15.81
N ASP A 182 -30.02 5.84 -17.02
CA ASP A 182 -29.14 4.96 -17.79
C ASP A 182 -27.74 4.87 -17.18
N LEU A 183 -27.27 5.88 -16.46
CA LEU A 183 -25.94 5.84 -15.81
C LEU A 183 -26.01 5.40 -14.35
N ALA A 184 -27.21 5.22 -13.79
CA ALA A 184 -27.39 4.76 -12.42
C ALA A 184 -26.75 3.38 -12.16
N ALA A 185 -26.47 3.08 -10.90
CA ALA A 185 -26.09 1.72 -10.52
C ALA A 185 -27.25 0.75 -10.83
N PRO A 186 -26.97 -0.45 -11.37
CA PRO A 186 -28.01 -1.42 -11.71
C PRO A 186 -28.84 -1.78 -10.47
N SER A 187 -30.13 -2.08 -10.64
CA SER A 187 -30.94 -2.60 -9.54
C SER A 187 -30.43 -3.97 -9.09
N ILE A 188 -30.73 -4.36 -7.85
CA ILE A 188 -30.37 -5.67 -7.31
C ILE A 188 -30.93 -6.80 -8.19
N GLU A 189 -32.16 -6.65 -8.70
CA GLU A 189 -32.80 -7.61 -9.60
C GLU A 189 -32.02 -7.77 -10.91
N ILE A 190 -31.57 -6.66 -11.52
CA ILE A 190 -30.76 -6.69 -12.74
C ILE A 190 -29.40 -7.33 -12.44
N ALA A 191 -28.76 -6.95 -11.33
CA ALA A 191 -27.46 -7.50 -10.94
C ALA A 191 -27.53 -9.02 -10.75
N LYS A 192 -28.58 -9.54 -10.11
CA LYS A 192 -28.84 -10.98 -9.98
C LYS A 192 -29.09 -11.65 -11.32
N LYS A 193 -30.00 -11.10 -12.13
CA LYS A 193 -30.40 -11.68 -13.41
C LYS A 193 -29.21 -11.87 -14.36
N TYR A 194 -28.25 -10.95 -14.33
CA TYR A 194 -27.08 -10.95 -15.21
C TYR A 194 -25.77 -11.31 -14.50
N ASN A 195 -25.83 -11.81 -13.25
CA ASN A 195 -24.66 -12.21 -12.47
C ASN A 195 -23.56 -11.12 -12.43
N ILE A 196 -23.96 -9.86 -12.25
CA ILE A 196 -23.05 -8.71 -12.19
C ILE A 196 -22.37 -8.70 -10.82
N ILE A 197 -21.10 -9.10 -10.78
CA ILE A 197 -20.23 -8.99 -9.61
C ILE A 197 -19.24 -7.85 -9.84
N ASN A 198 -19.12 -6.98 -8.83
CA ASN A 198 -18.06 -5.97 -8.75
C ASN A 198 -17.22 -6.19 -7.49
N ARG A 199 -15.97 -5.71 -7.54
CA ARG A 199 -14.97 -5.91 -6.46
C ARG A 199 -15.51 -5.52 -5.08
N TRP A 200 -16.18 -4.38 -4.99
CA TRP A 200 -16.65 -3.83 -3.72
C TRP A 200 -18.13 -4.00 -3.42
N ASN A 201 -18.93 -4.57 -4.32
CA ASN A 201 -20.38 -4.62 -4.18
C ASN A 201 -20.82 -6.02 -3.73
N PRO A 202 -21.16 -6.22 -2.44
CA PRO A 202 -21.65 -7.50 -1.95
C PRO A 202 -22.96 -7.92 -2.64
N PRO A 203 -23.33 -9.20 -2.58
CA PRO A 203 -24.67 -9.64 -2.93
C PRO A 203 -25.74 -8.82 -2.18
N GLU A 204 -26.89 -8.57 -2.82
CA GLU A 204 -27.99 -7.76 -2.26
C GLU A 204 -27.67 -6.29 -1.99
N LYS A 205 -26.49 -5.79 -2.37
CA LYS A 205 -26.13 -4.38 -2.25
C LYS A 205 -26.12 -3.68 -3.59
N ARG A 206 -26.39 -2.38 -3.56
CA ARG A 206 -26.39 -1.50 -4.73
C ARG A 206 -25.48 -0.32 -4.46
N TYR A 207 -24.19 -0.52 -4.73
CA TYR A 207 -23.17 0.54 -4.59
C TYR A 207 -22.96 1.29 -5.90
N LEU A 208 -22.58 2.57 -5.79
CA LEU A 208 -22.28 3.42 -6.94
C LEU A 208 -20.77 3.59 -7.09
N TYR A 209 -20.26 3.19 -8.26
CA TYR A 209 -18.86 3.33 -8.64
C TYR A 209 -18.69 4.58 -9.48
N LEU A 210 -17.76 5.43 -9.08
CA LEU A 210 -17.40 6.70 -9.71
C LEU A 210 -15.88 6.72 -9.92
N ALA A 211 -15.43 7.35 -11.00
CA ALA A 211 -14.05 7.78 -11.15
C ALA A 211 -13.91 9.19 -10.53
N GLY A 212 -12.92 9.37 -9.66
CA GLY A 212 -12.66 10.65 -9.01
C GLY A 212 -11.49 11.39 -9.67
N LYS A 213 -11.58 12.71 -9.81
CA LYS A 213 -10.60 13.53 -10.54
C LYS A 213 -9.89 14.58 -9.65
N GLU A 214 -8.59 14.81 -9.87
CA GLU A 214 -7.88 15.99 -9.33
C GLU A 214 -7.98 17.17 -10.33
N ASP A 215 -7.72 16.94 -11.63
CA ASP A 215 -7.85 17.91 -12.75
C ASP A 215 -8.50 17.32 -14.03
N TYR A 216 -9.10 18.17 -14.90
CA TYR A 216 -10.03 17.80 -16.00
C TYR A 216 -9.39 16.85 -17.04
N GLY A 217 -10.00 15.69 -17.34
CA GLY A 217 -9.72 14.88 -18.54
C GLY A 217 -9.17 13.44 -18.38
N ASN A 218 -8.72 13.00 -17.20
CA ASN A 218 -8.17 11.62 -16.97
C ASN A 218 -9.21 10.59 -16.48
N ASP A 219 -10.45 11.03 -16.26
CA ASP A 219 -11.56 10.21 -15.78
C ASP A 219 -12.12 9.30 -16.88
N VAL A 220 -12.21 9.77 -18.12
CA VAL A 220 -12.65 8.95 -19.26
C VAL A 220 -11.71 7.75 -19.47
N GLU A 221 -10.39 7.96 -19.37
CA GLU A 221 -9.43 6.85 -19.48
C GLU A 221 -9.59 5.87 -18.32
N THR A 222 -9.68 6.37 -17.09
CA THR A 222 -9.95 5.53 -15.91
C THR A 222 -11.24 4.72 -16.09
N ILE A 223 -12.33 5.36 -16.53
CA ILE A 223 -13.62 4.71 -16.81
C ILE A 223 -13.47 3.64 -17.89
N CYS A 224 -12.80 3.94 -19.00
CA CYS A 224 -12.55 2.99 -20.07
C CYS A 224 -11.76 1.78 -19.58
N GLU A 225 -10.70 1.99 -18.79
CA GLU A 225 -9.86 0.91 -18.27
C GLU A 225 -10.59 0.05 -17.21
N GLU A 226 -11.39 0.67 -16.34
CA GLU A 226 -12.25 -0.03 -15.36
C GLU A 226 -13.38 -0.82 -16.03
N LEU A 227 -14.01 -0.24 -17.07
CA LEU A 227 -14.96 -0.95 -17.92
C LEU A 227 -14.28 -2.07 -18.72
N ARG A 228 -12.96 -2.00 -18.91
CA ARG A 228 -12.19 -2.84 -19.86
C ARG A 228 -12.71 -2.67 -21.28
N ALA A 229 -12.87 -1.42 -21.69
CA ALA A 229 -13.39 -1.06 -22.99
C ALA A 229 -12.45 -1.48 -24.12
N LYS A 230 -13.00 -2.00 -25.21
CA LYS A 230 -12.25 -2.37 -26.42
C LYS A 230 -12.23 -1.20 -27.41
N THR A 231 -11.20 -1.15 -28.25
CA THR A 231 -11.15 -0.19 -29.36
C THR A 231 -12.40 -0.33 -30.24
N GLY A 232 -13.03 0.80 -30.55
CA GLY A 232 -14.29 0.93 -31.26
C GLY A 232 -15.54 0.85 -30.38
N GLU A 233 -15.44 0.55 -29.07
CA GLU A 233 -16.63 0.54 -28.20
C GLU A 233 -17.11 1.96 -27.89
N ILE A 234 -18.43 2.14 -28.00
CA ILE A 234 -19.13 3.37 -27.65
C ILE A 234 -19.41 3.38 -26.15
N ILE A 235 -19.07 4.49 -25.49
CA ILE A 235 -19.26 4.69 -24.05
C ILE A 235 -19.88 6.06 -23.84
N THR A 236 -20.96 6.12 -23.06
CA THR A 236 -21.48 7.39 -22.55
C THR A 236 -20.86 7.64 -21.18
N VAL A 237 -20.33 8.84 -20.96
CA VAL A 237 -19.79 9.31 -19.67
C VAL A 237 -20.56 10.55 -19.25
N ALA A 238 -20.78 10.70 -17.94
CA ALA A 238 -21.34 11.92 -17.37
C ALA A 238 -20.69 12.25 -16.03
N SER A 239 -20.72 13.53 -15.68
CA SER A 239 -20.39 14.00 -14.34
C SER A 239 -21.51 13.65 -13.35
N PHE A 240 -21.13 13.46 -12.09
CA PHE A 240 -22.02 13.14 -10.99
C PHE A 240 -21.92 14.21 -9.92
N LYS A 241 -23.06 14.63 -9.39
CA LYS A 241 -23.14 15.49 -8.20
C LYS A 241 -23.52 14.65 -7.00
N PHE A 242 -22.89 14.96 -5.88
CA PHE A 242 -23.16 14.30 -4.62
C PHE A 242 -24.41 14.91 -3.94
N ILE A 243 -25.25 14.05 -3.33
CA ILE A 243 -26.57 14.41 -2.75
C ILE A 243 -26.63 14.14 -1.24
N GLY A 244 -25.61 13.51 -0.65
CA GLY A 244 -25.63 13.09 0.74
C GLY A 244 -25.51 14.22 1.79
N ASP A 245 -25.47 13.80 3.04
CA ASP A 245 -25.60 14.65 4.23
C ASP A 245 -24.27 15.22 4.75
N LYS A 246 -24.35 16.04 5.82
CA LYS A 246 -23.19 16.66 6.47
C LYS A 246 -22.30 15.67 7.22
N ASP A 247 -22.82 14.49 7.56
CA ASP A 247 -22.09 13.45 8.29
C ASP A 247 -21.38 12.47 7.35
N PHE A 248 -21.43 12.74 6.04
CA PHE A 248 -20.79 11.94 5.02
C PHE A 248 -19.27 11.90 5.21
N ARG A 249 -18.80 10.67 5.40
CA ARG A 249 -17.39 10.32 5.55
C ARG A 249 -17.13 9.00 4.84
N ILE A 250 -16.10 9.00 4.00
CA ILE A 250 -15.61 7.79 3.34
C ILE A 250 -14.15 7.55 3.73
N LEU A 251 -13.74 6.29 3.76
CA LEU A 251 -12.36 5.93 4.05
C LEU A 251 -11.47 6.21 2.83
N ASP A 252 -10.36 6.91 3.03
CA ASP A 252 -9.35 7.11 2.01
C ASP A 252 -8.35 5.96 2.02
N LEU A 253 -8.43 5.10 1.01
CA LEU A 253 -7.46 4.03 0.73
C LEU A 253 -6.61 4.35 -0.50
N ASP A 254 -6.63 5.59 -1.00
CA ASP A 254 -5.84 6.01 -2.15
C ASP A 254 -4.42 6.43 -1.73
N TYR A 255 -3.57 5.42 -1.53
CA TYR A 255 -2.16 5.55 -1.16
C TYR A 255 -1.20 5.21 -2.31
N GLU A 256 -1.69 5.17 -3.57
CA GLU A 256 -0.86 4.77 -4.73
C GLU A 256 0.29 5.75 -4.99
N THR A 257 0.01 7.05 -4.94
CA THR A 257 0.99 8.11 -5.19
C THR A 257 1.87 8.42 -3.97
N MET A 258 1.43 8.03 -2.77
CA MET A 258 2.18 8.26 -1.54
C MET A 258 3.27 7.20 -1.37
N THR A 259 4.52 7.62 -1.35
CA THR A 259 5.67 6.76 -1.06
C THR A 259 5.88 6.61 0.45
N ARG A 260 6.52 5.51 0.86
CA ARG A 260 6.94 5.32 2.27
C ARG A 260 7.84 6.48 2.72
N GLN A 261 8.78 6.90 1.86
CA GLN A 261 9.69 8.00 2.17
C GLN A 261 8.93 9.31 2.45
N GLU A 262 7.86 9.60 1.71
CA GLU A 262 7.03 10.77 1.99
C GLU A 262 6.33 10.69 3.35
N ILE A 263 5.89 9.50 3.78
CA ILE A 263 5.32 9.30 5.13
C ILE A 263 6.38 9.58 6.21
N PHE A 264 7.61 9.11 6.04
CA PHE A 264 8.72 9.42 6.96
C PHE A 264 9.08 10.91 6.93
N ASN A 265 9.16 11.52 5.74
CA ASN A 265 9.46 12.93 5.58
C ASN A 265 8.37 13.83 6.21
N PHE A 266 7.10 13.42 6.11
CA PHE A 266 5.97 14.08 6.78
C PHE A 266 6.19 14.13 8.30
N ALA A 267 6.55 12.99 8.90
CA ALA A 267 6.77 12.92 10.34
C ALA A 267 7.98 13.74 10.78
N GLU A 268 9.09 13.62 10.06
CA GLU A 268 10.32 14.36 10.33
C GLU A 268 10.09 15.89 10.19
N ALA A 269 9.35 16.32 9.18
CA ALA A 269 9.01 17.73 8.98
C ALA A 269 8.16 18.29 10.13
N TYR A 270 7.18 17.52 10.60
CA TYR A 270 6.33 17.90 11.72
C TYR A 270 7.14 17.97 13.03
N GLU A 271 7.99 16.98 13.30
CA GLU A 271 8.88 16.98 14.46
C GLU A 271 9.83 18.19 14.44
N LYS A 272 10.50 18.45 13.31
CA LYS A 272 11.36 19.62 13.14
C LYS A 272 10.61 20.94 13.36
N LYS A 273 9.36 21.03 12.90
CA LYS A 273 8.51 22.21 13.15
C LYS A 273 8.24 22.38 14.65
N GLN A 274 7.90 21.30 15.35
CA GLN A 274 7.63 21.33 16.79
C GLN A 274 8.86 21.76 17.60
N VAL A 275 10.02 21.19 17.28
CA VAL A 275 11.31 21.56 17.90
C VAL A 275 11.63 23.03 17.64
N LYS A 276 11.48 23.51 16.40
CA LYS A 276 11.69 24.93 16.07
C LYS A 276 10.79 25.85 16.87
N GLU A 277 9.51 25.53 17.01
CA GLU A 277 8.58 26.34 17.80
C GLU A 277 8.96 26.37 19.30
N ILE A 278 9.44 25.26 19.88
CA ILE A 278 9.96 25.24 21.26
C ILE A 278 11.20 26.12 21.39
N ILE A 279 12.16 25.99 20.47
CA ILE A 279 13.39 26.79 20.45
C ILE A 279 13.04 28.28 20.33
N SER A 280 12.14 28.65 19.41
CA SER A 280 11.72 30.06 19.25
C SER A 280 11.08 30.63 20.52
N GLN A 281 10.26 29.84 21.23
CA GLN A 281 9.68 30.26 22.50
C GLN A 281 10.77 30.50 23.56
N ILE A 282 11.71 29.57 23.73
CA ILE A 282 12.83 29.71 24.66
C ILE A 282 13.67 30.96 24.32
N CYS A 283 14.04 31.12 23.04
CA CYS A 283 14.84 32.26 22.61
C CYS A 283 14.14 33.60 22.88
N SER A 284 12.80 33.65 22.76
CA SER A 284 12.03 34.86 23.04
C SER A 284 11.98 35.25 24.53
N GLU A 285 12.22 34.29 25.43
CA GLU A 285 12.20 34.52 26.87
C GLU A 285 13.53 35.06 27.42
N GLY A 286 14.61 35.01 26.62
CA GLY A 286 15.87 35.70 26.92
C GLY A 286 16.73 35.08 28.03
N TYR A 287 16.45 33.86 28.47
CA TYR A 287 17.25 33.12 29.46
C TYR A 287 17.65 31.73 28.94
N SER A 288 18.66 31.13 29.59
CA SER A 288 19.05 29.74 29.31
C SER A 288 18.12 28.79 30.08
N PRO A 289 17.31 27.97 29.38
CA PRO A 289 16.31 27.15 30.04
C PRO A 289 16.94 25.97 30.77
N THR A 290 16.35 25.59 31.89
CA THR A 290 16.65 24.35 32.60
C THR A 290 16.06 23.14 31.86
N LYS A 291 16.58 21.94 32.17
CA LYS A 291 16.02 20.68 31.64
C LYS A 291 14.52 20.54 31.93
N ASP A 292 14.10 20.91 33.14
CA ASP A 292 12.70 20.78 33.56
C ASP A 292 11.76 21.73 32.78
N GLU A 293 12.23 22.94 32.48
CA GLU A 293 11.47 23.89 31.64
C GLU A 293 11.34 23.40 30.19
N ILE A 294 12.40 22.82 29.63
CA ILE A 294 12.36 22.19 28.30
C ILE A 294 11.35 21.02 28.31
N MET A 295 11.44 20.14 29.30
CA MET A 295 10.53 18.99 29.44
C MET A 295 9.07 19.43 29.60
N LYS A 296 8.81 20.51 30.35
CA LYS A 296 7.47 21.09 30.48
C LYS A 296 6.94 21.60 29.14
N LYS A 297 7.76 22.30 28.36
CA LYS A 297 7.39 22.79 27.01
C LYS A 297 7.14 21.64 26.03
N ILE A 298 7.90 20.55 26.11
CA ILE A 298 7.65 19.32 25.33
C ILE A 298 6.30 18.71 25.74
N LYS A 299 6.05 18.56 27.05
CA LYS A 299 4.81 17.97 27.56
C LYS A 299 3.58 18.79 27.20
N LEU A 300 3.68 20.11 27.11
CA LEU A 300 2.60 20.98 26.61
C LEU A 300 2.23 20.72 25.13
N ARG A 301 3.00 19.90 24.41
CA ARG A 301 2.76 19.51 23.02
C ARG A 301 2.45 18.02 22.88
N GLU A 302 2.19 17.32 23.99
CA GLU A 302 1.90 15.90 24.02
C GLU A 302 0.80 15.52 23.02
N ASP A 303 -0.31 16.26 22.97
CA ASP A 303 -1.41 16.02 22.02
C ASP A 303 -0.95 16.04 20.55
N LYS A 304 -0.05 16.97 20.20
CA LYS A 304 0.50 17.06 18.84
C LYS A 304 1.47 15.90 18.54
N THR A 305 2.19 15.42 19.54
CA THR A 305 3.07 14.23 19.42
C THR A 305 2.23 12.96 19.28
N VAL A 306 1.16 12.83 20.07
CA VAL A 306 0.18 11.74 19.97
C VAL A 306 -0.49 11.76 18.60
N TRP A 307 -0.94 12.93 18.15
CA TRP A 307 -1.48 13.12 16.81
C TRP A 307 -0.50 12.67 15.73
N LEU A 308 0.76 13.11 15.82
CA LEU A 308 1.79 12.75 14.84
C LEU A 308 2.05 11.24 14.82
N ALA A 309 2.18 10.61 15.98
CA ALA A 309 2.40 9.18 16.09
C ALA A 309 1.26 8.39 15.44
N ASN A 310 0.00 8.77 15.72
CA ASN A 310 -1.17 8.13 15.13
C ASN A 310 -1.25 8.36 13.62
N ALA A 311 -1.02 9.59 13.15
CA ALA A 311 -1.01 9.91 11.73
C ALA A 311 0.06 9.10 10.98
N PHE A 312 1.29 9.03 11.52
CA PHE A 312 2.39 8.26 10.94
C PHE A 312 2.08 6.76 10.88
N VAL A 313 1.69 6.16 12.00
CA VAL A 313 1.40 4.72 12.09
C VAL A 313 0.21 4.36 11.19
N GLY A 314 -0.86 5.14 11.21
CA GLY A 314 -2.03 4.90 10.37
C GLY A 314 -1.72 5.01 8.88
N LYS A 315 -0.93 6.00 8.46
CA LYS A 315 -0.52 6.15 7.06
C LYS A 315 0.33 4.97 6.61
N LEU A 316 1.27 4.52 7.45
CA LEU A 316 2.10 3.37 7.13
C LEU A 316 1.27 2.09 7.04
N LEU A 317 0.36 1.85 8.00
CA LEU A 317 -0.55 0.70 7.99
C LEU A 317 -1.39 0.66 6.70
N LEU A 318 -2.06 1.77 6.36
CA LEU A 318 -2.87 1.84 5.15
C LEU A 318 -2.00 1.73 3.89
N LYS A 319 -0.79 2.29 3.88
CA LYS A 319 0.14 2.15 2.76
C LYS A 319 0.49 0.67 2.50
N GLU A 320 0.85 -0.07 3.55
CA GLU A 320 1.17 -1.50 3.42
C GLU A 320 -0.07 -2.33 3.03
N LEU A 321 -1.23 -2.01 3.60
CA LEU A 321 -2.49 -2.64 3.24
C LEU A 321 -2.81 -2.43 1.76
N CYS A 322 -2.84 -1.18 1.31
CA CYS A 322 -3.24 -0.79 -0.04
C CYS A 322 -2.26 -1.30 -1.11
N ASP A 323 -0.94 -1.20 -0.88
CA ASP A 323 0.08 -1.74 -1.79
C ASP A 323 -0.08 -3.25 -2.01
N THR A 324 -0.61 -3.95 -1.00
CA THR A 324 -0.75 -5.40 -1.00
C THR A 324 -2.05 -5.86 -1.66
N ILE A 325 -3.18 -5.22 -1.33
CA ILE A 325 -4.50 -5.72 -1.74
C ILE A 325 -4.96 -5.16 -3.10
N PHE A 326 -4.49 -3.98 -3.51
CA PHE A 326 -4.83 -3.39 -4.79
C PHE A 326 -3.89 -3.86 -5.91
N ILE A 327 -3.97 -5.16 -6.18
CA ILE A 327 -3.33 -5.78 -7.33
C ILE A 327 -4.34 -5.95 -8.49
N PRO A 328 -3.91 -5.83 -9.74
CA PRO A 328 -4.76 -6.13 -10.89
C PRO A 328 -5.19 -7.60 -10.85
N ILE A 329 -6.48 -7.83 -11.07
CA ILE A 329 -7.08 -9.16 -11.20
C ILE A 329 -7.48 -9.29 -12.67
N ASP A 330 -6.61 -9.91 -13.47
CA ASP A 330 -6.77 -10.10 -14.92
C ASP A 330 -7.61 -11.35 -15.19
N ASN A 331 -8.94 -11.19 -15.22
CA ASN A 331 -9.84 -12.33 -15.27
C ASN A 331 -10.58 -12.45 -16.61
N ASN A 332 -10.20 -13.44 -17.40
CA ASN A 332 -11.13 -14.23 -18.23
C ASN A 332 -11.89 -15.29 -17.39
N GLU A 333 -11.78 -15.23 -16.06
CA GLU A 333 -12.31 -16.23 -15.12
C GLU A 333 -13.83 -16.25 -14.99
N GLU A 334 -14.34 -17.42 -14.60
CA GLU A 334 -15.76 -17.70 -14.36
C GLU A 334 -16.29 -16.95 -13.12
N TYR A 335 -17.63 -16.90 -12.96
CA TYR A 335 -18.29 -16.18 -11.87
C TYR A 335 -17.83 -16.62 -10.47
N GLU A 336 -17.71 -17.94 -10.25
CA GLU A 336 -17.34 -18.48 -8.93
C GLU A 336 -15.90 -18.11 -8.54
N GLU A 337 -14.98 -18.03 -9.50
CA GLU A 337 -13.61 -17.62 -9.26
C GLU A 337 -13.53 -16.12 -8.93
N LYS A 338 -14.35 -15.30 -9.60
CA LYS A 338 -14.49 -13.87 -9.30
C LYS A 338 -15.08 -13.61 -7.92
N ASP A 339 -16.13 -14.33 -7.52
CA ASP A 339 -16.74 -14.20 -6.19
C ASP A 339 -15.70 -14.53 -5.10
N LYS A 340 -14.99 -15.66 -5.24
CA LYS A 340 -13.91 -16.04 -4.31
C LYS A 340 -12.84 -14.96 -4.21
N CYS A 341 -12.40 -14.39 -5.32
CA CYS A 341 -11.39 -13.32 -5.34
C CYS A 341 -11.88 -12.01 -4.73
N TYR A 342 -13.18 -11.67 -4.87
CA TYR A 342 -13.74 -10.41 -4.38
C TYR A 342 -14.29 -10.49 -2.96
N LYS A 343 -14.46 -11.68 -2.39
CA LYS A 343 -15.14 -11.86 -1.10
C LYS A 343 -14.51 -11.05 0.05
N SER A 344 -13.18 -10.94 0.12
CA SER A 344 -12.51 -10.10 1.13
C SER A 344 -12.86 -8.61 1.00
N PHE A 345 -12.99 -8.10 -0.23
CA PHE A 345 -13.41 -6.72 -0.48
C PHE A 345 -14.87 -6.49 -0.08
N HIS A 346 -15.76 -7.46 -0.32
CA HIS A 346 -17.16 -7.40 0.13
C HIS A 346 -17.24 -7.34 1.66
N ILE A 347 -16.48 -8.19 2.35
CA ILE A 347 -16.43 -8.20 3.82
C ILE A 347 -15.93 -6.86 4.36
N LEU A 348 -14.86 -6.31 3.77
CA LEU A 348 -14.37 -4.99 4.15
C LEU A 348 -15.41 -3.89 3.91
N ALA A 349 -16.13 -3.92 2.80
CA ALA A 349 -17.16 -2.92 2.52
C ALA A 349 -18.34 -3.01 3.50
N GLU A 350 -18.84 -4.22 3.78
CA GLU A 350 -19.92 -4.43 4.77
C GLU A 350 -19.48 -4.01 6.17
N TYR A 351 -18.25 -4.34 6.56
CA TYR A 351 -17.66 -3.90 7.83
C TYR A 351 -17.62 -2.37 7.95
N LEU A 352 -17.16 -1.67 6.91
CA LEU A 352 -17.10 -0.20 6.91
C LEU A 352 -18.49 0.44 6.89
N GLU A 353 -19.43 -0.12 6.13
CA GLU A 353 -20.82 0.33 6.08
C GLU A 353 -21.47 0.19 7.47
N ASN A 354 -21.28 -0.94 8.15
CA ASN A 354 -21.78 -1.20 9.51
C ASN A 354 -21.18 -0.26 10.56
N ARG A 355 -19.95 0.23 10.35
CA ARG A 355 -19.33 1.28 11.18
C ARG A 355 -19.82 2.70 10.86
N GLY A 356 -20.71 2.85 9.88
CA GLY A 356 -21.32 4.10 9.50
C GLY A 356 -20.51 4.94 8.51
N TYR A 357 -19.51 4.35 7.83
CA TYR A 357 -18.88 4.98 6.67
C TYR A 357 -19.78 4.86 5.45
N LYS A 358 -19.71 5.84 4.55
CA LYS A 358 -20.61 5.96 3.39
C LYS A 358 -19.99 5.49 2.08
N GLY A 359 -18.77 4.96 2.14
CA GLY A 359 -18.01 4.59 0.95
C GLY A 359 -16.51 4.51 1.19
N ILE A 360 -15.78 4.34 0.09
CA ILE A 360 -14.32 4.18 0.03
C ILE A 360 -13.78 4.92 -1.19
N CYS A 361 -12.61 5.55 -1.04
CA CYS A 361 -11.77 6.01 -2.14
C CYS A 361 -10.56 5.07 -2.28
N TYR A 362 -10.23 4.62 -3.49
CA TYR A 362 -9.13 3.65 -3.71
C TYR A 362 -8.51 3.79 -5.11
N PRO A 363 -7.26 3.32 -5.32
CA PRO A 363 -6.59 3.47 -6.61
C PRO A 363 -7.12 2.52 -7.68
N SER A 364 -7.04 2.93 -8.94
CA SER A 364 -7.40 2.11 -10.10
C SER A 364 -6.30 1.11 -10.41
N THR A 365 -6.55 -0.17 -10.07
CA THR A 365 -5.65 -1.26 -10.44
C THR A 365 -5.52 -1.45 -11.95
N ARG A 366 -6.47 -0.93 -12.75
CA ARG A 366 -6.42 -1.02 -14.22
C ARG A 366 -5.51 0.06 -14.81
N MET A 367 -5.59 1.29 -14.31
CA MET A 367 -4.67 2.36 -14.73
C MET A 367 -3.21 2.00 -14.43
N LYS A 368 -2.95 1.32 -13.32
CA LYS A 368 -1.62 0.81 -12.96
C LYS A 368 -1.00 -0.10 -14.02
N LEU A 369 -1.81 -0.92 -14.71
CA LEU A 369 -1.32 -1.82 -15.77
C LEU A 369 -0.76 -1.06 -16.99
N ILE A 370 -1.28 0.15 -17.25
CA ILE A 370 -0.81 1.02 -18.33
C ILE A 370 0.16 2.10 -17.83
N GLY A 371 0.66 1.97 -16.61
CA GLY A 371 1.62 2.90 -16.01
C GLY A 371 1.05 4.28 -15.70
N LYS A 372 -0.27 4.38 -15.48
CA LYS A 372 -0.96 5.62 -15.13
C LYS A 372 -1.65 5.51 -13.77
N VAL A 373 -2.01 6.67 -13.22
CA VAL A 373 -2.75 6.77 -11.95
C VAL A 373 -4.20 7.10 -12.28
N GLY A 374 -5.13 6.40 -11.63
CA GLY A 374 -6.54 6.72 -11.62
C GLY A 374 -7.13 6.43 -10.26
N ARG A 375 -8.24 7.08 -9.94
CA ARG A 375 -8.89 6.95 -8.63
C ARG A 375 -10.33 6.55 -8.81
N ASN A 376 -10.75 5.60 -7.99
CA ASN A 376 -12.11 5.14 -7.88
C ASN A 376 -12.71 5.57 -6.55
N ILE A 377 -14.00 5.87 -6.58
CA ILE A 377 -14.81 6.16 -5.41
C ILE A 377 -16.03 5.25 -5.47
N VAL A 378 -16.27 4.51 -4.39
CA VAL A 378 -17.44 3.66 -4.23
C VAL A 378 -18.27 4.23 -3.11
N LEU A 379 -19.51 4.60 -3.43
CA LEU A 379 -20.51 5.01 -2.45
C LEU A 379 -21.36 3.79 -2.09
N PHE A 380 -21.54 3.54 -0.81
CA PHE A 380 -22.30 2.38 -0.30
C PHE A 380 -23.81 2.53 -0.46
N ASP A 381 -24.27 3.74 -0.76
CA ASP A 381 -25.63 4.00 -1.22
C ASP A 381 -25.56 4.58 -2.63
N ALA A 382 -26.19 3.88 -3.59
CA ALA A 382 -26.16 4.31 -4.98
C ALA A 382 -26.93 5.59 -5.27
N ASP A 383 -27.81 6.01 -4.35
CA ASP A 383 -28.61 7.22 -4.51
C ASP A 383 -27.95 8.43 -3.81
N SER A 384 -26.76 8.24 -3.24
CA SER A 384 -25.94 9.33 -2.66
C SER A 384 -25.31 10.26 -3.70
N ALA A 385 -25.40 9.95 -4.99
CA ALA A 385 -25.02 10.84 -6.08
C ALA A 385 -25.85 10.56 -7.34
N GLU A 386 -26.08 11.58 -8.18
CA GLU A 386 -26.80 11.44 -9.45
C GLU A 386 -26.02 12.06 -10.61
N ALA A 387 -26.26 11.51 -11.81
CA ALA A 387 -25.69 12.03 -13.04
C ALA A 387 -26.26 13.42 -13.38
N ILE A 388 -25.43 14.27 -13.97
CA ILE A 388 -25.79 15.59 -14.47
C ILE A 388 -26.03 15.45 -15.98
N GLU A 389 -27.29 15.46 -16.43
CA GLU A 389 -27.68 15.16 -17.81
C GLU A 389 -27.02 16.08 -18.84
N GLU A 390 -26.77 17.34 -18.48
CA GLU A 390 -26.13 18.33 -19.33
C GLU A 390 -24.65 18.03 -19.61
N THR A 391 -24.05 17.06 -18.91
CA THR A 391 -22.65 16.65 -19.05
C THR A 391 -22.47 15.32 -19.78
N PHE A 392 -23.53 14.78 -20.36
CA PHE A 392 -23.46 13.52 -21.09
C PHE A 392 -22.64 13.67 -22.37
N GLU A 393 -21.58 12.89 -22.46
CA GLU A 393 -20.67 12.88 -23.60
C GLU A 393 -20.48 11.44 -24.09
N ILE A 394 -20.52 11.27 -25.41
CA ILE A 394 -20.30 9.97 -26.07
C ILE A 394 -18.85 9.91 -26.55
N PHE A 395 -18.18 8.85 -26.15
CA PHE A 395 -16.79 8.55 -26.50
C PHE A 395 -16.70 7.23 -27.25
N VAL A 396 -15.72 7.15 -28.15
CA VAL A 396 -15.29 5.89 -28.78
C VAL A 396 -13.86 5.65 -28.32
N LYS A 397 -13.62 4.54 -27.61
CA LYS A 397 -12.28 4.09 -27.19
C LYS A 397 -11.48 3.58 -28.39
#